data_AF-A0A2S3QPI9-F1
#
_entry.id   AF-A0A2S3QPI9-F1
#
_cell.length_a   1.000
_cell.length_b   1.000
_cell.length_c   1.000
_cell.angle_alpha   90.00
_cell.angle_beta   90.00
_cell.angle_gamma   90.00
#
_symmetry.space_group_name_H-M   'P 1'
#
loop_
_entity.id
_entity.type
_entity.pdbx_description
1 polymer ?
#
loop_
_entity_poly.entity_id
_entity_poly.type
_entity_poly.pdbx_seq_one_letter_code
_entity_poly.pdbx_strand_id
1 'polypeptide(L)'
;MTYKNEDVLKRIHDSKRSELTHITGKSSLSIEERVKVSLCKHFVRFANEKKMKPKDLSDLTGISASLISEITNYKIKKFSIDILLKSLTILGAHSPRIWEYLVFIEKAVEVPALKATEARKLIKIIRK
;
A
#
# COMPACT_ATOMS: atom_id res chain seq x y z
N MET A 1 -2.10 -16.05 17.30
CA MET A 1 -3.20 -16.16 16.32
C MET A 1 -2.56 -16.47 14.97
N THR A 2 -2.61 -17.73 14.55
CA THR A 2 -1.90 -18.24 13.36
C THR A 2 -2.77 -18.01 12.14
N TYR A 3 -2.49 -16.95 11.38
CA TYR A 3 -3.24 -16.64 10.17
C TYR A 3 -2.89 -17.68 9.09
N LYS A 4 -3.89 -18.46 8.66
CA LYS A 4 -3.75 -19.39 7.54
C LYS A 4 -3.56 -18.58 6.26
N ASN A 5 -2.62 -19.02 5.42
CA ASN A 5 -2.26 -18.36 4.15
C ASN A 5 -3.47 -18.06 3.25
N GLU A 6 -4.53 -18.86 3.34
CA GLU A 6 -5.78 -18.71 2.60
C GLU A 6 -6.55 -17.43 2.94
N ASP A 7 -6.53 -17.00 4.20
CA ASP A 7 -7.21 -15.76 4.63
C ASP A 7 -6.48 -14.52 4.11
N VAL A 8 -5.15 -14.59 4.03
CA VAL A 8 -4.31 -13.55 3.43
C VAL A 8 -4.60 -13.45 1.92
N LEU A 9 -4.71 -14.59 1.23
CA LEU A 9 -5.00 -14.65 -0.21
C LEU A 9 -6.40 -14.13 -0.56
N LYS A 10 -7.43 -14.45 0.25
CA LYS A 10 -8.78 -13.89 0.07
C LYS A 10 -8.80 -12.36 0.21
N ARG A 11 -8.12 -11.81 1.21
CA ARG A 11 -8.01 -10.34 1.40
C ARG A 11 -7.29 -9.66 0.24
N ILE A 12 -6.27 -10.32 -0.35
CA ILE A 12 -5.58 -9.84 -1.55
C ILE A 12 -6.52 -9.87 -2.76
N HIS A 13 -7.30 -10.94 -2.93
CA HIS A 13 -8.28 -11.06 -4.01
C HIS A 13 -9.36 -9.96 -3.95
N ASP A 14 -9.94 -9.70 -2.78
CA ASP A 14 -10.96 -8.65 -2.60
C ASP A 14 -10.41 -7.24 -2.81
N SER A 15 -9.09 -7.05 -2.64
CA SER A 15 -8.43 -5.79 -2.95
C SER A 15 -8.30 -5.51 -4.45
N LYS A 16 -8.41 -6.53 -5.32
CA LYS A 16 -8.30 -6.36 -6.79
C LYS A 16 -9.54 -5.75 -7.44
N ARG A 17 -10.70 -5.78 -6.77
CA ARG A 17 -11.99 -5.31 -7.32
C ARG A 17 -12.16 -3.79 -7.45
N SER A 18 -11.22 -2.97 -6.98
CA SER A 18 -11.27 -1.52 -7.24
C SER A 18 -10.57 -1.20 -8.57
N GLU A 19 -11.33 -1.13 -9.65
CA GLU A 19 -10.82 -0.61 -10.92
C GLU A 19 -10.41 0.86 -10.72
N LEU A 20 -9.14 1.14 -10.98
CA LEU A 20 -8.55 2.48 -10.89
C LEU A 20 -8.77 3.15 -12.24
N THR A 21 -9.64 4.15 -12.28
CA THR A 21 -10.11 4.83 -13.50
C THR A 21 -9.03 5.61 -14.26
N HIS A 22 -7.81 5.78 -13.73
CA HIS A 22 -6.81 6.67 -14.33
C HIS A 22 -5.39 6.11 -14.51
N ILE A 23 -5.12 4.84 -14.20
CA ILE A 23 -3.77 4.27 -14.40
C ILE A 23 -3.73 3.43 -15.67
N THR A 24 -3.52 4.10 -16.81
CA THR A 24 -3.14 3.45 -18.07
C THR A 24 -1.74 2.87 -17.95
N GLY A 25 -1.57 1.58 -18.27
CA GLY A 25 -0.24 0.95 -18.38
C GLY A 25 0.43 0.53 -17.07
N LYS A 26 -0.27 -0.16 -16.15
CA LYS A 26 0.34 -0.74 -14.93
C LYS A 26 1.59 -1.60 -15.19
N SER A 27 1.72 -2.17 -16.39
CA SER A 27 2.86 -2.97 -16.83
C SER A 27 4.13 -2.15 -17.10
N SER A 28 4.04 -0.86 -17.44
CA SER A 28 5.18 0.00 -17.76
C SER A 28 5.76 0.77 -16.57
N LEU A 29 5.11 0.72 -15.40
CA LEU A 29 5.56 1.43 -14.20
C LEU A 29 6.84 0.83 -13.61
N SER A 30 7.75 1.66 -13.11
CA SER A 30 8.90 1.20 -12.33
C SER A 30 8.44 0.54 -11.01
N ILE A 31 9.34 -0.20 -10.33
CA ILE A 31 9.04 -0.77 -9.01
C ILE A 31 8.65 0.33 -8.03
N GLU A 32 9.39 1.43 -8.02
CA GLU A 32 9.13 2.59 -7.15
C GLU A 32 7.74 3.19 -7.43
N GLU A 33 7.39 3.39 -8.70
CA GLU A 33 6.07 3.92 -9.08
C GLU A 33 4.93 2.98 -8.67
N ARG A 34 5.13 1.66 -8.81
CA ARG A 34 4.15 0.67 -8.33
C ARG A 34 3.93 0.76 -6.83
N VAL A 35 5.00 0.96 -6.05
CA VAL A 35 4.91 1.17 -4.60
C VAL A 35 4.11 2.43 -4.30
N LYS A 36 4.42 3.57 -4.95
CA LYS A 36 3.68 4.82 -4.77
C LYS A 36 2.20 4.68 -5.10
N VAL A 37 1.87 4.02 -6.21
CA VAL A 37 0.48 3.70 -6.57
C VAL A 37 -0.21 2.86 -5.51
N SER A 38 0.48 1.83 -5.00
CA SER A 38 -0.05 0.98 -3.93
C SER A 38 -0.36 1.80 -2.67
N LEU A 39 0.54 2.69 -2.25
CA LEU A 39 0.34 3.57 -1.11
C LEU A 39 -0.86 4.51 -1.31
N CYS A 40 -0.95 5.19 -2.46
CA CYS A 40 -2.10 6.03 -2.82
C CYS A 40 -3.44 5.26 -2.75
N LYS A 41 -3.43 3.98 -3.13
CA LYS A 41 -4.63 3.14 -3.11
C LYS A 41 -5.21 2.97 -1.71
N HIS A 42 -4.38 2.92 -0.67
CA HIS A 42 -4.86 2.85 0.71
C HIS A 42 -5.58 4.13 1.14
N PHE A 43 -5.13 5.30 0.68
CA PHE A 43 -5.85 6.57 0.90
C PHE A 43 -7.23 6.56 0.23
N VAL A 44 -7.28 6.25 -1.06
CA VAL A 44 -8.55 6.22 -1.82
C VAL A 44 -9.53 5.22 -1.21
N ARG A 45 -9.02 4.05 -0.82
CA ARG A 45 -9.85 3.03 -0.18
C ARG A 45 -10.44 3.53 1.13
N PHE A 46 -9.64 4.13 2.01
CA PHE A 46 -10.14 4.67 3.27
C PHE A 46 -11.15 5.79 3.05
N ALA A 47 -10.87 6.72 2.12
CA ALA A 47 -11.78 7.78 1.73
C ALA A 47 -13.15 7.22 1.29
N ASN A 48 -13.13 6.21 0.44
CA ASN A 48 -14.34 5.56 -0.07
C ASN A 48 -15.09 4.77 1.01
N GLU A 49 -14.38 3.99 1.84
CA GLU A 49 -14.96 3.21 2.93
C GLU A 49 -15.66 4.10 3.97
N LYS A 50 -15.12 5.30 4.22
CA LYS A 50 -15.68 6.29 5.13
C LYS A 50 -16.59 7.33 4.46
N LYS A 51 -16.75 7.27 3.14
CA LYS A 51 -17.48 8.26 2.31
C LYS A 51 -17.04 9.71 2.58
N MET A 52 -15.75 9.92 2.82
CA MET A 52 -15.17 11.22 3.16
C MET A 52 -14.70 11.97 1.91
N LYS A 53 -14.98 13.26 1.85
CA LYS A 53 -14.39 14.16 0.85
C LYS A 53 -12.95 14.50 1.25
N PRO A 54 -12.11 15.01 0.32
CA PRO A 54 -10.74 15.43 0.63
C PRO A 54 -10.65 16.45 1.78
N LYS A 55 -11.67 17.30 1.94
CA LYS A 55 -11.75 18.25 3.07
C LYS A 55 -11.94 17.53 4.41
N ASP A 56 -12.85 16.57 4.49
CA ASP A 56 -13.11 15.82 5.73
C ASP A 56 -11.88 15.00 6.15
N LEU A 57 -11.15 14.44 5.17
CA LEU A 57 -9.86 13.79 5.39
C LEU A 57 -8.80 14.76 5.90
N SER A 58 -8.78 15.99 5.37
CA SER A 58 -7.86 17.04 5.79
C SER A 58 -8.10 17.41 7.24
N ASP A 59 -9.36 17.57 7.62
CA ASP A 59 -9.76 17.93 8.98
C ASP A 59 -9.45 16.78 9.96
N LEU A 60 -9.64 15.52 9.53
CA LEU A 60 -9.35 14.34 10.35
C LEU A 60 -7.86 14.14 10.61
N THR A 61 -7.03 14.34 9.59
CA THR A 61 -5.61 13.94 9.61
C THR A 61 -4.65 15.11 9.77
N GLY A 62 -5.12 16.36 9.63
CA GLY A 62 -4.26 17.54 9.55
C GLY A 62 -3.41 17.62 8.27
N ILE A 63 -3.54 16.67 7.35
CA ILE A 63 -2.88 16.70 6.04
C ILE A 63 -3.63 17.70 5.16
N SER A 64 -2.93 18.57 4.42
CA SER A 64 -3.63 19.57 3.61
C SER A 64 -4.56 18.94 2.57
N ALA A 65 -5.75 19.53 2.39
CA ALA A 65 -6.74 19.05 1.41
C ALA A 65 -6.18 18.99 -0.03
N SER A 66 -5.25 19.90 -0.36
CA SER A 66 -4.52 19.87 -1.63
C SER A 66 -3.71 18.57 -1.76
N LEU A 67 -2.89 18.26 -0.74
CA LEU A 67 -2.06 17.06 -0.72
C LEU A 67 -2.92 15.78 -0.79
N ILE A 68 -4.01 15.71 -0.02
CA ILE A 68 -4.95 14.58 -0.08
C ILE A 68 -5.52 14.42 -1.48
N SER A 69 -5.98 15.52 -2.09
CA SER A 69 -6.52 15.50 -3.45
C SER A 69 -5.50 14.96 -4.45
N GLU A 70 -4.25 15.40 -4.37
CA GLU A 70 -3.19 14.91 -5.25
C GLU A 70 -2.87 13.42 -5.03
N ILE A 71 -2.87 12.96 -3.78
CA ILE A 71 -2.68 11.54 -3.42
C ILE A 71 -3.84 10.69 -3.96
N THR A 72 -5.09 11.12 -3.74
CA THR A 72 -6.29 10.37 -4.18
C THR A 72 -6.42 10.32 -5.70
N ASN A 73 -5.86 11.31 -6.39
CA ASN A 73 -5.78 11.36 -7.86
C ASN A 73 -4.52 10.70 -8.43
N TYR A 74 -3.75 9.95 -7.62
CA TYR A 74 -2.57 9.21 -8.06
C TYR A 74 -1.50 10.06 -8.76
N LYS A 75 -1.28 11.31 -8.32
CA LYS A 75 -0.18 12.16 -8.83
C LYS A 75 1.20 11.71 -8.32
N ILE A 76 1.52 10.42 -8.47
CA ILE A 76 2.67 9.73 -7.87
C ILE A 76 4.03 10.37 -8.19
N LYS A 77 4.16 11.08 -9.32
CA LYS A 77 5.40 11.77 -9.72
C LYS A 77 5.77 12.92 -8.79
N LYS A 78 4.81 13.46 -8.03
CA LYS A 78 5.02 14.58 -7.10
C LYS A 78 5.52 14.15 -5.72
N PHE A 79 5.51 12.85 -5.43
CA PHE A 79 5.73 12.34 -4.08
C PHE A 79 6.92 11.39 -4.03
N SER A 80 7.69 11.49 -2.95
CA SER A 80 8.56 10.40 -2.52
C SER A 80 7.75 9.31 -1.80
N ILE A 81 8.32 8.12 -1.70
CA ILE A 81 7.72 7.04 -0.89
C ILE A 81 7.60 7.49 0.57
N ASP A 82 8.58 8.21 1.09
CA ASP A 82 8.60 8.68 2.49
C ASP A 82 7.44 9.62 2.82
N ILE A 83 7.12 10.56 1.92
CA ILE A 83 5.98 11.47 2.09
C ILE A 83 4.67 10.68 2.15
N LEU A 84 4.52 9.69 1.27
CA LEU A 84 3.33 8.84 1.25
C LEU A 84 3.23 7.97 2.50
N LEU A 85 4.32 7.35 2.94
CA LEU A 85 4.36 6.55 4.17
C LEU A 85 4.06 7.39 5.40
N LYS A 86 4.70 8.55 5.56
CA LYS A 86 4.43 9.47 6.67
C LYS A 86 2.96 9.87 6.73
N SER A 87 2.38 10.21 5.57
CA SER A 87 0.97 10.56 5.47
C SER A 87 0.07 9.36 5.80
N LEU A 88 0.47 8.14 5.37
CA LEU A 88 -0.29 6.93 5.61
C LEU A 88 -0.25 6.48 7.08
N THR A 89 0.86 6.76 7.78
CA THR A 89 0.98 6.53 9.23
C THR A 89 -0.04 7.35 10.01
N ILE A 90 -0.24 8.62 9.64
CA ILE A 90 -1.29 9.46 10.23
C ILE A 90 -2.66 8.84 9.97
N LEU A 91 -2.93 8.40 8.74
CA LEU A 91 -4.19 7.73 8.39
C LEU A 91 -4.38 6.39 9.12
N GLY A 92 -3.28 5.69 9.42
CA GLY A 92 -3.24 4.43 10.17
C GLY A 92 -3.78 4.56 11.59
N ALA A 93 -3.62 5.71 12.23
CA ALA A 93 -4.21 5.99 13.55
C ALA A 93 -5.75 5.93 13.54
N HIS A 94 -6.37 6.12 12.37
CA HIS A 94 -7.83 6.12 12.20
C HIS A 94 -8.35 4.85 11.51
N SER A 95 -7.46 3.92 11.14
CA SER A 95 -7.81 2.70 10.40
C SER A 95 -6.92 1.53 10.82
N PRO A 96 -7.44 0.57 11.60
CA PRO A 96 -6.71 -0.64 11.98
C PRO A 96 -6.15 -1.38 10.76
N ARG A 97 -6.87 -1.36 9.64
CA ARG A 97 -6.45 -1.99 8.39
C ARG A 97 -5.22 -1.34 7.76
N ILE A 98 -5.14 -0.01 7.80
CA ILE A 98 -3.97 0.71 7.27
C ILE A 98 -2.79 0.49 8.22
N TRP A 99 -3.03 0.49 9.53
CA TRP A 99 -2.02 0.15 10.52
C TRP A 99 -1.43 -1.25 10.30
N GLU A 100 -2.29 -2.26 10.12
CA GLU A 100 -1.84 -3.64 9.79
C GLU A 100 -0.97 -3.69 8.53
N TYR A 101 -1.32 -2.91 7.51
CA TYR A 101 -0.52 -2.82 6.28
C TYR A 101 0.85 -2.16 6.51
N LEU A 102 0.92 -1.11 7.31
CA LEU A 102 2.18 -0.44 7.66
C LEU A 102 3.10 -1.38 8.46
N VAL A 103 2.57 -2.08 9.46
CA VAL A 103 3.30 -3.09 10.23
C VAL A 103 3.79 -4.24 9.33
N PHE A 104 2.98 -4.64 8.34
CA PHE A 104 3.42 -5.63 7.37
C PHE A 104 4.59 -5.14 6.51
N ILE A 105 4.55 -3.89 6.03
CA ILE A 105 5.67 -3.30 5.27
C ILE A 105 6.93 -3.23 6.13
N GLU A 106 6.82 -2.71 7.36
CA GLU A 106 7.95 -2.61 8.29
C GLU A 106 8.64 -3.97 8.46
N LYS A 107 7.85 -5.00 8.79
CA LYS A 107 8.35 -6.38 8.88
C LYS A 107 8.94 -6.89 7.57
N ALA A 108 8.33 -6.58 6.43
CA ALA A 108 8.83 -7.02 5.12
C ALA A 108 10.15 -6.34 4.72
N VAL A 109 10.37 -5.09 5.15
CA VAL A 109 11.64 -4.35 4.95
C VAL A 109 12.72 -4.89 5.90
N GLU A 110 12.35 -5.25 7.13
CA GLU A 110 13.25 -5.89 8.09
C GLU A 110 13.62 -7.33 7.70
N VAL A 111 12.79 -8.02 6.91
CA VAL A 111 13.12 -9.37 6.41
C VAL A 111 14.33 -9.26 5.48
N PRO A 112 15.48 -9.86 5.83
CA PRO A 112 16.64 -9.82 4.97
C PRO A 112 16.30 -10.49 3.64
N ALA A 113 16.60 -9.80 2.53
CA ALA A 113 16.49 -10.34 1.17
C ALA A 113 17.20 -11.71 1.00
N LEU A 114 18.12 -12.03 1.92
CA LEU A 114 18.77 -13.33 2.12
C LEU A 114 17.78 -14.50 2.12
N LYS A 115 16.61 -14.44 2.77
CA LYS A 115 15.69 -15.59 2.81
C LYS A 115 15.18 -16.00 1.42
N ALA A 116 14.99 -15.05 0.50
CA ALA A 116 14.56 -15.35 -0.87
C ALA A 116 15.70 -15.90 -1.75
N THR A 117 16.95 -15.52 -1.45
CA THR A 117 18.15 -16.01 -2.16
C THR A 117 18.57 -17.38 -1.63
N GLU A 118 18.45 -17.59 -0.32
CA GLU A 118 18.64 -18.88 0.35
C GLU A 118 17.55 -19.88 -0.02
N ALA A 119 16.26 -19.48 -0.06
CA ALA A 119 15.19 -20.32 -0.55
C ALA A 119 15.41 -20.73 -2.01
N ARG A 120 15.92 -19.83 -2.86
CA ARG A 120 16.32 -20.15 -4.24
C ARG A 120 17.50 -21.12 -4.31
N LYS A 121 18.51 -20.97 -3.43
CA LYS A 121 19.63 -21.92 -3.31
C LYS A 121 19.14 -23.31 -2.85
N LEU A 122 18.28 -23.37 -1.84
CA LEU A 122 17.66 -24.60 -1.34
C LEU A 122 16.84 -25.32 -2.41
N ILE A 123 15.99 -24.60 -3.15
CA ILE A 123 15.23 -25.19 -4.27
C ILE A 123 16.15 -25.74 -5.37
N LYS A 124 17.30 -25.09 -5.61
CA LYS A 124 18.30 -25.53 -6.59
C LYS A 124 19.09 -26.76 -6.12
N ILE A 125 19.29 -26.93 -4.82
CA ILE A 125 19.90 -28.12 -4.21
C ILE A 125 18.91 -29.30 -4.22
N ILE A 126 17.64 -29.07 -3.91
CA ILE A 126 16.58 -30.11 -3.92
C ILE A 126 16.29 -30.63 -5.34
N ARG A 127 16.56 -29.83 -6.37
CA ARG A 127 16.44 -30.21 -7.79
C ARG A 127 17.66 -30.93 -8.37
N LYS A 128 18.73 -31.12 -7.59
CA LYS A 128 19.94 -31.83 -8.00
C LYS A 128 19.94 -33.23 -7.40
#